data_AF-A0A7K9HF53-F1
#
_entry.id   AF-A0A7K9HF53-F1
#
_cell.length_a   1.000
_cell.length_b   1.000
_cell.length_c   1.000
_cell.angle_alpha   90.00
_cell.angle_beta   90.00
_cell.angle_gamma   90.00
#
_symmetry.space_group_name_H-M   'P 1'
#
loop_
_entity.id
_entity.type
_entity.pdbx_description
1 polymer ?
#
loop_
_entity_poly.entity_id
_entity_poly.type
_entity_poly.pdbx_seq_one_letter_code
_entity_poly.pdbx_strand_id
1 'polypeptide(L)'
;VEDVVSAQSCVCRTEDGHLLEGLQEAMLETVIPRGDGDRVMVVLGEHVGKVGRILRREPERSRALVELHTDGEGKVVTLGYDGICHYVGGHEED
;
A
#
# COMPACT_ATOMS: atom_id res chain seq x y z
N VAL A 1 2.90 0.69 -8.94
CA VAL A 1 3.52 1.98 -9.33
C VAL A 1 5.02 1.73 -9.45
N GLU A 2 5.60 2.09 -10.59
CA GLU A 2 7.04 1.96 -10.84
C GLU A 2 7.78 3.23 -10.40
N ASP A 3 7.24 4.41 -10.77
CA ASP A 3 7.81 5.71 -10.41
C ASP A 3 6.74 6.80 -10.26
N VAL A 4 7.01 7.83 -9.47
CA VAL A 4 6.11 8.97 -9.20
C VAL A 4 6.70 10.23 -9.83
N VAL A 5 6.03 10.75 -10.85
CA VAL A 5 6.52 11.89 -11.65
C VAL A 5 6.09 13.22 -11.05
N SER A 6 4.88 13.26 -10.47
CA SER A 6 4.36 14.42 -9.77
C SER A 6 3.39 13.99 -8.67
N ALA A 7 2.85 14.95 -7.91
CA ALA A 7 1.85 14.67 -6.89
C ALA A 7 0.59 13.96 -7.42
N GLN A 8 0.29 14.04 -8.72
CA GLN A 8 -0.94 13.51 -9.32
C GLN A 8 -0.69 12.57 -10.50
N SER A 9 0.58 12.29 -10.83
CA SER A 9 0.91 11.44 -11.98
C SER A 9 2.06 10.48 -11.69
N CYS A 10 1.98 9.31 -12.31
CA CYS A 10 2.96 8.24 -12.11
C CYS A 10 3.19 7.43 -13.38
N VAL A 11 4.22 6.59 -13.31
CA VAL A 11 4.48 5.52 -14.26
C VAL A 11 4.10 4.20 -13.58
N CYS A 12 3.31 3.38 -14.27
CA CYS A 12 2.97 2.03 -13.80
C CYS A 12 3.49 0.98 -14.77
N ARG A 13 3.90 -0.15 -14.22
CA ARG A 13 4.13 -1.38 -14.97
C ARG A 13 2.94 -2.29 -14.74
N THR A 14 2.32 -2.77 -15.81
CA THR A 14 1.28 -3.78 -15.76
C THR A 14 1.87 -5.16 -15.46
N GLU A 15 1.06 -6.13 -15.04
CA GLU A 15 1.53 -7.49 -14.74
C GLU A 15 2.14 -8.20 -15.95
N ASP A 16 1.70 -7.87 -17.17
CA ASP A 16 2.27 -8.37 -18.43
C ASP A 16 3.49 -7.57 -18.92
N GLY A 17 3.98 -6.62 -18.11
CA GLY A 17 5.26 -5.92 -18.30
C GLY A 17 5.20 -4.63 -19.10
N HIS A 18 4.03 -4.20 -19.57
CA HIS A 18 3.87 -2.93 -20.28
C HIS A 18 4.04 -1.73 -19.35
N LEU A 19 4.79 -0.73 -19.82
CA LEU A 19 4.97 0.54 -19.11
C LEU A 19 3.91 1.54 -19.57
N LEU A 20 3.17 2.10 -18.60
CA LEU A 20 2.14 3.09 -18.81
C LEU A 20 2.59 4.40 -18.15
N GLU A 21 2.76 5.44 -18.96
CA GLU A 21 3.21 6.77 -18.53
C GLU A 21 2.05 7.76 -18.51
N GLY A 22 2.19 8.83 -17.71
CA GLY A 22 1.21 9.92 -17.66
C GLY A 22 -0.12 9.56 -16.99
N LEU A 23 -0.19 8.41 -16.32
CA LEU A 23 -1.36 7.97 -15.58
C LEU A 23 -1.65 8.95 -14.45
N GLN A 24 -2.89 9.44 -14.41
CA GLN A 24 -3.37 10.28 -13.30
C GLN A 24 -3.71 9.39 -12.11
N GLU A 25 -3.43 9.86 -10.89
CA GLU A 25 -3.78 9.15 -9.66
C GLU A 25 -5.26 8.73 -9.63
N ALA A 26 -6.15 9.59 -10.12
CA ALA A 26 -7.59 9.34 -10.20
C ALA A 26 -8.00 8.18 -11.14
N MET A 27 -7.06 7.63 -11.92
CA MET A 27 -7.28 6.46 -12.79
C MET A 27 -6.89 5.14 -12.10
N LEU A 28 -6.33 5.21 -10.88
CA LEU A 28 -5.79 4.08 -10.14
C LEU A 28 -6.61 3.80 -8.89
N GLU A 29 -6.52 2.56 -8.41
CA GLU A 29 -7.12 2.11 -7.17
C GLU A 29 -6.06 1.37 -6.34
N THR A 30 -6.20 1.46 -5.02
CA THR A 30 -5.35 0.71 -4.10
C THR A 30 -5.66 -0.79 -4.18
N VAL A 31 -4.61 -1.62 -4.16
CA VAL A 31 -4.77 -3.07 -4.06
C VAL A 31 -4.60 -3.48 -2.61
N ILE A 32 -5.63 -4.09 -2.03
CA ILE A 32 -5.56 -4.68 -0.69
C ILE A 32 -5.18 -6.15 -0.83
N PRO A 33 -3.99 -6.58 -0.37
CA PRO A 33 -3.56 -7.95 -0.51
C PRO A 33 -4.47 -8.89 0.29
N ARG A 34 -4.53 -10.16 -0.11
CA ARG A 34 -5.34 -11.21 0.54
C ARG A 34 -4.51 -12.35 1.10
N GLY A 35 -3.24 -12.47 0.73
CA GLY A 35 -2.34 -13.51 1.23
C GLY A 35 -2.01 -13.31 2.70
N ASP A 36 -1.68 -14.42 3.34
CA ASP A 36 -1.12 -14.42 4.69
C ASP A 36 0.35 -13.99 4.60
N GLY A 37 0.73 -12.97 5.35
CA GLY A 37 2.09 -12.42 5.34
C GLY A 37 2.32 -11.28 4.32
N ASP A 38 1.36 -11.02 3.43
CA ASP A 38 1.42 -9.85 2.55
C ASP A 38 1.47 -8.57 3.38
N ARG A 39 2.35 -7.64 2.96
CA ARG A 39 2.55 -6.36 3.63
C ARG A 39 1.76 -5.27 2.94
N VAL A 40 1.40 -4.23 3.68
CA VAL A 40 0.80 -3.02 3.14
C VAL A 40 1.64 -1.80 3.49
N MET A 41 1.66 -0.82 2.60
CA MET A 41 2.24 0.50 2.85
C MET A 41 1.11 1.51 3.02
N VAL A 42 1.26 2.41 3.99
CA VAL A 42 0.34 3.54 4.16
C VAL A 42 0.69 4.62 3.14
N VAL A 43 -0.32 5.05 2.36
CA VAL A 43 -0.16 6.05 1.30
C VAL A 43 -0.88 7.37 1.59
N LEU A 44 -1.74 7.42 2.61
CA LEU A 44 -2.42 8.65 3.04
C LEU A 44 -2.42 8.81 4.58
N GLY A 45 -2.44 10.07 5.05
CA GLY A 45 -2.62 10.42 6.47
C GLY A 45 -1.33 10.47 7.31
N GLU A 46 -1.46 10.32 8.63
CA GLU A 46 -0.37 10.51 9.61
C GLU A 46 0.77 9.48 9.46
N HIS A 47 0.50 8.33 8.83
CA HIS A 47 1.42 7.19 8.81
C HIS A 47 2.03 6.92 7.44
N VAL A 48 1.92 7.86 6.49
CA VAL A 48 2.45 7.75 5.12
C VAL A 48 3.88 7.22 5.10
N GLY A 49 4.13 6.25 4.21
CA GLY A 49 5.43 5.60 4.00
C GLY A 49 5.71 4.45 4.97
N LYS A 50 4.92 4.27 6.04
CA LYS A 50 5.11 3.12 6.94
C LYS A 50 4.56 1.85 6.32
N VAL A 51 5.28 0.75 6.54
CA VAL A 51 4.89 -0.60 6.14
C VAL A 51 4.31 -1.33 7.35
N GLY A 52 3.38 -2.24 7.13
CA GLY A 52 2.81 -3.09 8.17
C GLY A 52 2.13 -4.33 7.61
N ARG A 53 1.52 -5.13 8.48
CA ARG A 53 0.66 -6.25 8.09
C ARG A 53 -0.78 -6.03 8.49
N ILE A 54 -1.69 -6.55 7.67
CA ILE A 54 -3.11 -6.59 8.00
C ILE A 54 -3.34 -7.65 9.07
N LEU A 55 -3.86 -7.25 10.24
CA LEU A 55 -4.34 -8.17 11.27
C LEU A 55 -5.78 -8.62 11.00
N ARG A 56 -6.60 -7.70 10.49
CA ARG A 56 -8.02 -7.95 10.22
C ARG A 56 -8.52 -7.03 9.11
N ARG A 57 -9.35 -7.58 8.23
CA ARG A 57 -10.07 -6.82 7.19
C ARG A 57 -11.52 -6.60 7.64
N GLU A 58 -12.07 -5.43 7.32
CA GLU A 58 -13.46 -5.05 7.54
C GLU A 58 -14.03 -4.49 6.22
N PRO A 59 -14.27 -5.35 5.21
CA PRO A 59 -14.67 -4.92 3.86
C PRO A 59 -16.00 -4.16 3.86
N GLU A 60 -16.91 -4.46 4.78
CA GLU A 60 -18.19 -3.75 4.94
C GLU A 60 -18.00 -2.28 5.38
N ARG A 61 -16.81 -1.94 5.89
CA ARG A 61 -16.42 -0.60 6.34
C ARG A 61 -15.27 -0.02 5.51
N SER A 62 -14.86 -0.69 4.44
CA SER A 62 -13.73 -0.31 3.58
C SER A 62 -12.45 0.01 4.36
N ARG A 63 -12.11 -0.81 5.35
CA ARG A 63 -10.94 -0.57 6.23
C ARG A 63 -10.28 -1.86 6.71
N ALA A 64 -9.07 -1.72 7.24
CA ALA A 64 -8.32 -2.81 7.88
C ALA A 64 -7.71 -2.34 9.21
N LEU A 65 -7.56 -3.29 10.12
CA LEU A 65 -6.68 -3.18 11.28
C LEU A 65 -5.28 -3.60 10.84
N VAL A 66 -4.32 -2.70 10.96
CA VAL A 66 -2.94 -2.86 10.49
C VAL A 66 -1.99 -2.72 11.67
N GLU A 67 -1.07 -3.67 11.80
CA GLU A 67 0.09 -3.57 12.69
C GLU A 67 1.25 -2.98 11.89
N LEU A 68 1.62 -1.74 12.21
CA LEU A 68 2.75 -1.05 11.57
C LEU A 68 4.07 -1.58 12.12
N HIS A 69 5.02 -1.81 11.22
CA HIS A 69 6.40 -2.10 11.58
C HIS A 69 7.04 -0.83 12.16
N THR A 70 7.59 -0.94 13.36
CA THR A 70 8.26 0.12 14.12
C THR A 70 9.51 -0.47 14.76
N ASP A 71 10.47 0.38 15.14
CA ASP A 71 11.73 -0.06 15.79
C ASP A 71 11.52 -0.61 17.23
N GLY A 72 10.28 -0.88 17.64
CA GLY A 72 9.89 -1.30 18.98
C GLY A 72 8.59 -2.10 18.98
N GLU A 73 7.72 -1.87 19.97
CA GLU A 73 6.40 -2.53 19.96
C GLU A 73 5.57 -2.05 18.76
N GLY A 74 5.02 -3.01 18.00
CA GLY A 74 4.22 -2.76 16.81
C GLY A 74 3.01 -1.87 17.13
N LYS A 75 2.80 -0.81 16.33
CA LYS A 75 1.65 0.08 16.52
C LYS A 75 0.46 -0.45 15.71
N VAL A 76 -0.63 -0.80 16.40
CA VAL A 76 -1.88 -1.20 15.74
C VAL A 76 -2.76 0.01 15.46
N VAL A 77 -3.17 0.18 14.20
CA VAL A 77 -4.01 1.28 13.72
C VAL A 77 -5.12 0.78 12.81
N THR A 78 -6.23 1.51 12.74
CA THR A 78 -7.31 1.25 11.77
C THR A 78 -7.14 2.20 10.60
N LEU A 79 -7.01 1.68 9.38
CA LEU A 79 -6.78 2.45 8.16
C LEU A 79 -7.83 2.11 7.10
N GLY A 80 -8.31 3.11 6.38
CA GLY A 80 -9.18 2.92 5.22
C GLY A 80 -8.41 2.28 4.06
N TYR A 81 -9.10 1.56 3.18
CA TYR A 81 -8.48 0.91 2.01
C TYR A 81 -7.81 1.92 1.09
N ASP A 82 -8.43 3.07 0.83
CA ASP A 82 -7.82 4.15 0.03
C ASP A 82 -6.50 4.67 0.62
N GLY A 83 -6.27 4.45 1.93
CA GLY A 83 -5.07 4.89 2.64
C GLY A 83 -3.94 3.87 2.71
N ILE A 84 -4.13 2.66 2.17
CA ILE A 84 -3.12 1.59 2.19
C ILE A 84 -3.08 0.83 0.86
N CYS A 85 -1.91 0.35 0.46
CA CYS A 85 -1.77 -0.50 -0.73
C CYS A 85 -0.83 -1.67 -0.48
N HIS A 86 -0.93 -2.72 -1.29
CA HIS A 86 -0.01 -3.86 -1.25
C HIS A 86 1.42 -3.37 -1.44
N TYR A 87 2.27 -3.67 -0.46
CA TYR A 87 3.69 -3.39 -0.51
C TYR A 87 4.44 -4.61 -1.07
N VAL A 88 4.80 -4.51 -2.35
CA VAL A 88 5.61 -5.52 -3.08
C VAL A 88 7.11 -5.20 -3.09
N GLY A 89 7.51 -4.07 -2.50
CA GLY A 89 8.91 -3.68 -2.37
C GLY A 89 9.60 -4.37 -1.19
N GLY A 90 10.92 -4.21 -1.10
CA GLY A 90 11.69 -4.64 0.06
C GLY A 90 11.63 -6.15 0.32
N HIS A 91 12.13 -6.96 -0.61
CA HIS A 91 12.85 -8.15 -0.16
C HIS A 91 14.04 -7.62 0.65
N GLU A 92 13.99 -7.75 1.97
CA GLU A 92 15.24 -7.92 2.69
C GLU A 92 15.77 -9.28 2.21
N GLU A 93 16.65 -9.25 1.20
CA GLU A 93 17.70 -10.25 1.14
C GLU A 93 18.56 -10.03 2.40
N ASP A 94 18.70 -11.12 3.16
CA ASP A 94 19.46 -11.35 4.40
C ASP A 94 18.78 -11.10 5.76
#